data_AF-A0A8P0P052-F1
#
_entry.id   AF-A0A8P0P052-F1
#
_cell.length_a   1.000
_cell.length_b   1.000
_cell.length_c   1.000
_cell.angle_alpha   90.00
_cell.angle_beta   90.00
_cell.angle_gamma   90.00
#
_symmetry.space_group_name_H-M   'P 1'
#
loop_
_entity.id
_entity.type
_entity.pdbx_description
1 polymer ?
#
loop_
_entity_poly.entity_id
_entity_poly.type
_entity_poly.pdbx_seq_one_letter_code
_entity_poly.pdbx_strand_id
1 'polypeptide(L)'
;MTRRKTSPQKKESETVLSPTELQNLDYNSMSESQFRSTIIQLLVALEKSIKDSRDFMTAEFRANQAEIKNQLNEMQSKLEVLTTRVNEVEERVSDLEDKLMAKRETEEKRDKQLEDHEDRLREINDSLRKKNLRLIGVPEGAERDRGPEYVFEQILAENFPNLGRETGIQIQEIERSPPKINKNRSTPRHLIVKLANSKDKEKILKAARDKKSLTFMGRSIRVTADLSTETWQARKGWQDIFRVLNEKNMQPRILYPARLSFKMEGEIKSFQDRQQLKEYVTSKPALQEILRG
;
A
#
# COMPACT_ATOMS: atom_id res chain seq x y z
N MET A 1 5.95 58.24 109.15
CA MET A 1 6.10 57.73 107.77
C MET A 1 6.94 58.72 106.97
N THR A 2 8.23 58.41 106.83
CA THR A 2 9.27 59.37 106.45
C THR A 2 9.60 59.23 104.96
N ARG A 3 9.39 60.32 104.21
CA ARG A 3 9.77 60.51 102.81
C ARG A 3 11.31 60.49 102.69
N ARG A 4 11.87 59.59 101.87
CA ARG A 4 13.27 59.70 101.39
C ARG A 4 13.26 60.00 99.89
N LYS A 5 13.72 61.22 99.56
CA LYS A 5 14.14 61.65 98.22
C LYS A 5 15.47 60.96 97.90
N THR A 6 15.55 60.26 96.78
CA THR A 6 16.82 59.84 96.16
C THR A 6 17.10 60.73 94.96
N SER A 7 18.28 61.35 94.97
CA SER A 7 18.81 62.22 93.92
C SER A 7 19.20 61.40 92.68
N PRO A 8 19.22 61.99 91.47
CA PRO A 8 19.57 61.28 90.25
C PRO A 8 21.09 61.09 90.15
N GLN A 9 21.56 59.84 90.06
CA GLN A 9 22.91 59.54 89.60
C GLN A 9 23.03 59.93 88.11
N LYS A 10 24.03 60.77 87.81
CA LYS A 10 24.47 61.09 86.45
C LYS A 10 24.71 59.78 85.68
N LYS A 11 23.90 59.55 84.65
CA LYS A 11 24.26 58.62 83.58
C LYS A 11 25.44 59.24 82.84
N GLU A 12 26.63 58.68 83.01
CA GLU A 12 27.68 58.86 82.02
C GLU A 12 27.17 58.25 80.72
N SER A 13 26.91 59.13 79.76
CA SER A 13 26.58 58.75 78.39
C SER A 13 27.86 58.21 77.76
N GLU A 14 28.00 56.88 77.71
CA GLU A 14 28.89 56.23 76.75
C GLU A 14 28.40 56.61 75.34
N THR A 15 29.05 57.59 74.74
CA THR A 15 28.90 57.89 73.31
C THR A 15 29.42 56.70 72.52
N VAL A 16 28.49 55.86 72.07
CA VAL A 16 28.76 54.77 71.12
C VAL A 16 28.98 55.43 69.76
N LEU A 17 30.26 55.51 69.33
CA LEU A 17 30.64 56.00 68.02
C LEU A 17 30.20 55.00 66.94
N SER A 18 29.72 55.49 65.80
CA SER A 18 29.30 54.66 64.68
C SER A 18 30.50 53.98 64.00
N PRO A 19 30.31 52.83 63.31
CA PRO A 19 31.40 52.11 62.63
C PRO A 19 32.20 52.98 61.65
N THR A 20 31.55 53.97 61.04
CA THR A 20 32.16 54.92 60.09
C THR A 20 32.96 56.03 60.79
N GLU A 21 32.60 56.38 62.03
CA GLU A 21 33.35 57.34 62.86
C GLU A 21 34.58 56.67 63.50
N LEU A 22 34.54 55.35 63.72
CA LEU A 22 35.65 54.57 64.28
C LEU A 22 36.84 54.38 63.31
N GLN A 23 36.61 54.45 61.99
CA GLN A 23 37.65 54.32 60.95
C GLN A 23 38.47 55.59 60.71
N ASN A 24 37.99 56.76 61.16
CA ASN A 24 38.57 58.07 60.85
C ASN A 24 39.26 58.74 62.06
N LEU A 25 39.55 57.98 63.11
CA LEU A 25 40.21 58.47 64.34
C LEU A 25 41.74 58.50 64.21
N ASP A 26 42.38 59.56 64.71
CA ASP A 26 43.84 59.63 64.83
C ASP A 26 44.30 58.78 66.03
N TYR A 27 44.58 57.50 65.75
CA TYR A 27 44.97 56.52 66.77
C TYR A 27 46.27 56.88 67.51
N ASN A 28 47.12 57.74 66.94
CA ASN A 28 48.39 58.14 67.54
C ASN A 28 48.22 59.20 68.64
N SER A 29 47.08 59.89 68.70
CA SER A 29 46.79 60.95 69.69
C SER A 29 45.87 60.50 70.83
N MET A 30 45.52 59.21 70.90
CA MET A 30 44.56 58.67 71.87
C MET A 30 45.26 58.11 73.12
N SER A 31 44.60 58.19 74.28
CA SER A 31 45.05 57.50 75.50
C SER A 31 44.83 55.98 75.38
N GLU A 32 45.65 55.17 76.07
CA GLU A 32 45.59 53.71 75.97
C GLU A 32 44.21 53.12 76.32
N SER A 33 43.50 53.72 77.29
CA SER A 33 42.14 53.35 77.65
C SER A 33 41.12 53.62 76.53
N GLN A 34 41.26 54.76 75.83
CA GLN A 34 40.42 55.10 74.69
C GLN A 34 40.71 54.18 73.51
N PHE A 35 41.99 53.93 73.20
CA PHE A 35 42.38 52.99 72.15
C PHE A 35 41.82 51.57 72.39
N ARG A 36 41.93 51.05 73.62
CA ARG A 36 41.33 49.75 74.00
C ARG A 36 39.81 49.74 73.83
N SER A 37 39.12 50.82 74.21
CA SER A 37 37.67 50.95 74.01
C SER A 37 37.27 50.94 72.53
N THR A 38 38.00 51.69 71.69
CA THR A 38 37.80 51.74 70.23
C THR A 38 38.00 50.38 69.57
N ILE A 39 39.04 49.62 69.96
CA ILE A 39 39.28 48.25 69.47
C ILE A 39 38.13 47.32 69.84
N ILE A 40 37.63 47.38 71.08
CA ILE A 40 36.49 46.55 71.53
C ILE A 40 35.23 46.90 70.71
N GLN A 41 34.95 48.18 70.48
CA GLN A 41 33.80 48.61 69.68
C GLN A 41 33.90 48.12 68.22
N LEU A 42 35.09 48.18 67.61
CA LEU A 42 35.34 47.65 66.26
C LEU A 42 35.14 46.14 66.18
N LEU A 43 35.63 45.38 67.17
CA LEU A 43 35.45 43.92 67.22
C LEU A 43 33.98 43.54 67.39
N VAL A 44 33.23 44.24 68.25
CA VAL A 44 31.78 44.01 68.43
C VAL A 44 31.01 44.36 67.15
N ALA A 45 31.38 45.45 66.47
CA ALA A 45 30.77 45.84 65.20
C ALA A 45 31.05 44.80 64.09
N LEU A 46 32.28 44.26 64.03
CA LEU A 46 32.66 43.21 63.09
C LEU A 46 31.90 41.91 63.39
N GLU A 47 31.83 41.48 64.65
CA GLU A 47 31.08 40.30 65.08
C GLU A 47 29.60 40.42 64.68
N LYS A 48 29.00 41.61 64.92
CA LYS A 48 27.63 41.90 64.50
C LYS A 48 27.48 41.84 62.98
N SER A 49 28.37 42.46 62.21
CA SER A 49 28.33 42.42 60.74
C SER A 49 28.47 41.00 60.18
N ILE A 50 29.35 40.18 60.77
CA ILE A 50 29.52 38.77 60.39
C ILE A 50 28.24 37.98 60.70
N LYS A 51 27.64 38.21 61.87
CA LYS A 51 26.39 37.56 62.25
C LYS A 51 25.24 37.97 61.33
N ASP A 52 25.09 39.25 61.04
CA ASP A 52 24.06 39.79 60.15
C ASP A 52 24.24 39.25 58.71
N SER A 53 25.47 39.19 58.21
CA SER A 53 25.79 38.60 56.90
C SER A 53 25.50 37.10 56.85
N ARG A 54 25.86 36.35 57.91
CA ARG A 54 25.56 34.92 58.02
C ARG A 54 24.05 34.68 58.06
N ASP A 55 23.32 35.47 58.83
CA ASP A 55 21.88 35.33 58.99
C ASP A 55 21.15 35.74 57.69
N PHE A 56 21.64 36.75 56.96
CA PHE A 56 21.19 37.09 55.61
C PHE A 56 21.44 35.96 54.61
N MET A 57 22.67 35.44 54.52
CA MET A 57 23.02 34.34 53.61
C MET A 57 22.22 33.07 53.91
N THR A 58 22.00 32.75 55.19
CA THR A 58 21.21 31.57 55.56
C THR A 58 19.72 31.75 55.25
N ALA A 59 19.17 32.97 55.37
CA ALA A 59 17.80 33.27 54.97
C ALA A 59 17.63 33.18 53.45
N GLU A 60 18.54 33.77 52.68
CA GLU A 60 18.54 33.71 51.20
C GLU A 60 18.71 32.27 50.70
N PHE A 61 19.64 31.51 51.29
CA PHE A 61 19.83 30.09 50.95
C PHE A 61 18.56 29.27 51.23
N ARG A 62 17.89 29.50 52.36
CA ARG A 62 16.62 28.82 52.69
C ARG A 62 15.50 29.20 51.73
N ALA A 63 15.41 30.45 51.30
CA ALA A 63 14.42 30.90 50.33
C ALA A 63 14.63 30.22 48.97
N ASN A 64 15.86 30.24 48.46
CA ASN A 64 16.22 29.56 47.22
C ASN A 64 15.97 28.05 47.31
N GLN A 65 16.30 27.42 48.44
CA GLN A 65 16.04 26.00 48.67
C GLN A 65 14.53 25.68 48.64
N ALA A 66 13.69 26.55 49.21
CA ALA A 66 12.24 26.39 49.18
C ALA A 66 11.68 26.55 47.75
N GLU A 67 12.17 27.52 46.98
CA GLU A 67 11.76 27.74 45.59
C GLU A 67 12.13 26.54 44.70
N ILE A 68 13.38 26.06 44.79
CA ILE A 68 13.83 24.86 44.05
C ILE A 68 12.95 23.65 44.41
N LYS A 69 12.62 23.47 45.69
CA LYS A 69 11.77 22.36 46.13
C LYS A 69 10.34 22.47 45.57
N ASN A 70 9.78 23.68 45.50
CA ASN A 70 8.48 23.90 44.90
C ASN A 70 8.48 23.59 43.40
N GLN A 71 9.49 24.06 42.67
CA GLN A 71 9.65 23.75 41.24
C GLN A 71 9.84 22.25 40.98
N LEU A 72 10.62 21.56 41.83
CA LEU A 72 10.79 20.10 41.75
C LEU A 72 9.46 19.36 41.93
N ASN A 73 8.65 19.75 42.91
CA ASN A 73 7.34 19.14 43.13
C ASN A 73 6.38 19.40 41.95
N GLU A 74 6.43 20.59 41.35
CA GLU A 74 5.62 20.92 40.17
C GLU A 74 6.06 20.12 38.93
N MET A 75 7.37 19.91 38.75
CA MET A 75 7.88 19.02 37.70
C MET A 75 7.46 17.57 37.94
N GLN A 76 7.52 17.10 39.19
CA GLN A 76 7.14 15.74 39.54
C GLN A 76 5.66 15.47 39.23
N SER A 77 4.76 16.39 39.58
CA SER A 77 3.34 16.25 39.26
C SER A 77 3.08 16.26 37.75
N LYS A 78 3.78 17.11 36.98
CA LYS A 78 3.70 17.11 35.50
C LYS A 78 4.21 15.80 34.90
N LEU A 79 5.27 15.21 35.47
CA LEU A 79 5.82 13.92 35.02
C LEU A 79 4.86 12.77 35.31
N GLU A 80 4.19 12.77 36.46
CA GLU A 80 3.15 11.77 36.78
C GLU A 80 2.00 11.83 35.76
N VAL A 81 1.51 13.02 35.45
CA VAL A 81 0.46 13.22 34.41
C VAL A 81 0.94 12.80 33.02
N LEU A 82 2.19 13.06 32.66
CA LEU A 82 2.75 12.58 31.39
C LEU A 82 2.84 11.06 31.35
N THR A 83 3.22 10.43 32.47
CA THR A 83 3.38 8.98 32.56
C THR A 83 2.04 8.27 32.38
N THR A 84 0.97 8.75 33.03
CA THR A 84 -0.38 8.19 32.83
C THR A 84 -0.83 8.31 31.39
N ARG A 85 -0.63 9.48 30.77
CA ARG A 85 -0.99 9.71 29.36
C ARG A 85 -0.20 8.83 28.39
N VAL A 86 1.09 8.58 28.67
CA VAL A 86 1.91 7.66 27.85
C VAL A 86 1.37 6.25 27.94
N ASN A 87 1.06 5.75 29.14
CA ASN A 87 0.49 4.42 29.31
C ASN A 87 -0.84 4.26 28.56
N GLU A 88 -1.73 5.26 28.61
CA GLU A 88 -2.99 5.25 27.85
C GLU A 88 -2.77 5.20 26.33
N VAL A 89 -1.75 5.92 25.84
CA VAL A 89 -1.40 5.89 24.41
C VAL A 89 -0.80 4.54 24.03
N GLU A 90 0.07 3.96 24.85
CA GLU A 90 0.65 2.64 24.61
C GLU A 90 -0.42 1.56 24.53
N GLU A 91 -1.40 1.55 25.44
CA GLU A 91 -2.53 0.62 25.40
C GLU A 91 -3.36 0.80 24.11
N ARG A 92 -3.69 2.04 23.76
CA ARG A 92 -4.42 2.35 22.52
C ARG A 92 -3.65 1.95 21.26
N VAL A 93 -2.32 2.07 21.26
CA VAL A 93 -1.47 1.65 20.15
C VAL A 93 -1.49 0.12 20.04
N SER A 94 -1.35 -0.60 21.15
CA SER A 94 -1.44 -2.06 21.17
C SER A 94 -2.79 -2.55 20.61
N ASP A 95 -3.90 -1.96 21.06
CA ASP A 95 -5.24 -2.27 20.56
C ASP A 95 -5.40 -2.01 19.05
N LEU A 96 -4.75 -0.96 18.54
CA LEU A 96 -4.79 -0.62 17.12
C LEU A 96 -3.94 -1.58 16.29
N GLU A 97 -2.77 -1.98 16.80
CA GLU A 97 -1.91 -2.98 16.16
C GLU A 97 -2.63 -4.31 16.00
N ASP A 98 -3.30 -4.80 17.05
CA ASP A 98 -4.09 -6.04 16.99
C ASP A 98 -5.24 -5.94 15.97
N LYS A 99 -5.97 -4.82 15.97
CA LYS A 99 -7.04 -4.57 14.98
C LYS A 99 -6.51 -4.49 13.55
N LEU A 100 -5.32 -3.91 13.35
CA LEU A 100 -4.70 -3.82 12.03
C LEU A 100 -4.26 -5.19 11.52
N MET A 101 -3.69 -6.03 12.38
CA MET A 101 -3.32 -7.39 12.04
C MET A 101 -4.55 -8.22 11.64
N ALA A 102 -5.62 -8.17 12.45
CA ALA A 102 -6.88 -8.82 12.11
C ALA A 102 -7.48 -8.31 10.79
N LYS A 103 -7.43 -6.99 10.54
CA LYS A 103 -7.88 -6.41 9.27
C LYS A 103 -7.08 -6.94 8.08
N ARG A 104 -5.74 -6.97 8.18
CA ARG A 104 -4.86 -7.49 7.13
C ARG A 104 -5.19 -8.94 6.79
N GLU A 105 -5.34 -9.80 7.80
CA GLU A 105 -5.73 -11.20 7.57
C GLU A 105 -7.08 -11.33 6.86
N THR A 106 -8.06 -10.50 7.22
CA THR A 106 -9.36 -10.51 6.54
C THR A 106 -9.28 -9.98 5.11
N GLU A 107 -8.39 -9.02 4.84
CA GLU A 107 -8.16 -8.46 3.52
C GLU A 107 -7.48 -9.50 2.61
N GLU A 108 -6.42 -10.15 3.07
CA GLU A 108 -5.76 -11.24 2.35
C GLU A 108 -6.73 -12.39 2.03
N LYS A 109 -7.66 -12.71 2.95
CA LYS A 109 -8.72 -13.70 2.69
C LYS A 109 -9.70 -13.23 1.61
N ARG A 110 -10.09 -11.95 1.62
CA ARG A 110 -10.99 -11.38 0.60
C ARG A 110 -10.32 -11.35 -0.77
N ASP A 111 -9.04 -11.01 -0.84
CA ASP A 111 -8.30 -10.96 -2.10
C ASP A 111 -8.20 -12.35 -2.74
N LYS A 112 -7.88 -13.39 -1.95
CA LYS A 112 -7.91 -14.78 -2.42
C LYS A 112 -9.30 -15.21 -2.90
N GLN A 113 -10.35 -14.81 -2.19
CA GLN A 113 -11.73 -15.11 -2.60
C GLN A 113 -12.11 -14.39 -3.90
N LEU A 114 -11.68 -13.15 -4.08
CA LEU A 114 -11.91 -12.39 -5.30
C LEU A 114 -11.21 -13.04 -6.49
N GLU A 115 -9.95 -13.44 -6.33
CA GLU A 115 -9.19 -14.17 -7.35
C GLU A 115 -9.89 -15.48 -7.74
N ASP A 116 -10.32 -16.28 -6.75
CA ASP A 116 -11.11 -17.50 -6.98
C ASP A 116 -12.43 -17.21 -7.73
N HIS A 117 -13.09 -16.11 -7.41
CA HIS A 117 -14.35 -15.71 -8.06
C HIS A 117 -14.13 -15.24 -9.49
N GLU A 118 -13.09 -14.47 -9.77
CA GLU A 118 -12.72 -14.06 -11.13
C GLU A 118 -12.40 -15.26 -12.01
N ASP A 119 -11.64 -16.23 -11.48
CA ASP A 119 -11.32 -17.46 -12.18
C ASP A 119 -12.56 -18.31 -12.47
N ARG A 120 -13.49 -18.44 -11.49
CA ARG A 120 -14.78 -19.12 -11.71
C ARG A 120 -15.63 -18.41 -12.74
N LEU A 121 -15.70 -17.08 -12.70
CA LEU A 121 -16.45 -16.29 -13.69
C LEU A 121 -15.87 -16.48 -15.09
N ARG A 122 -14.54 -16.52 -15.23
CA ARG A 122 -13.85 -16.81 -16.49
C ARG A 122 -14.22 -18.21 -17.00
N GLU A 123 -14.16 -19.23 -16.15
CA GLU A 123 -14.53 -20.61 -16.50
C GLU A 123 -15.99 -20.74 -16.95
N ILE A 124 -16.92 -20.13 -16.21
CA ILE A 124 -18.35 -20.12 -16.56
C ILE A 124 -18.52 -19.44 -17.92
N ASN A 125 -17.95 -18.25 -18.11
CA ASN A 125 -18.02 -17.48 -19.35
C ASN A 125 -17.48 -18.24 -20.56
N ASP A 126 -16.35 -18.92 -20.39
CA ASP A 126 -15.74 -19.73 -21.44
C ASP A 126 -16.57 -21.00 -21.70
N SER A 127 -17.13 -21.63 -20.66
CA SER A 127 -18.01 -22.79 -20.80
C SER A 127 -19.27 -22.47 -21.62
N LEU A 128 -19.86 -21.29 -21.40
CA LEU A 128 -21.02 -20.80 -22.17
C LEU A 128 -20.66 -20.53 -23.63
N ARG A 129 -19.44 -20.02 -23.89
CA ARG A 129 -18.93 -19.76 -25.24
C ARG A 129 -18.25 -20.97 -25.87
N LYS A 130 -18.16 -22.11 -25.17
CA LYS A 130 -17.41 -23.30 -25.61
C LYS A 130 -17.90 -23.80 -26.96
N LYS A 131 -19.19 -23.66 -27.27
CA LYS A 131 -19.80 -24.08 -28.53
C LYS A 131 -19.97 -22.95 -29.57
N ASN A 132 -19.57 -21.73 -29.23
CA ASN A 132 -19.77 -20.54 -30.04
C ASN A 132 -18.61 -20.33 -31.04
N LEU A 133 -18.96 -20.03 -32.28
CA LEU A 133 -18.08 -19.54 -33.33
C LEU A 133 -18.36 -18.07 -33.61
N ARG A 134 -17.33 -17.33 -34.01
CA ARG A 134 -17.43 -15.91 -34.38
C ARG A 134 -17.01 -15.76 -35.84
N LEU A 135 -17.93 -15.28 -36.68
CA LEU A 135 -17.68 -14.94 -38.08
C LEU A 135 -17.47 -13.43 -38.21
N ILE A 136 -16.41 -13.05 -38.91
CA ILE A 136 -16.00 -11.66 -39.12
C ILE A 136 -15.95 -11.39 -40.63
N GLY A 137 -16.51 -10.26 -41.05
CA GLY A 137 -16.50 -9.83 -42.46
C GLY A 137 -17.75 -10.19 -43.25
N VAL A 138 -18.75 -10.81 -42.63
CA VAL A 138 -20.04 -11.10 -43.29
C VAL A 138 -20.81 -9.79 -43.51
N PRO A 139 -21.21 -9.44 -44.75
CA PRO A 139 -21.91 -8.20 -45.07
C PRO A 139 -23.20 -8.02 -44.24
N GLU A 140 -23.47 -6.81 -43.75
CA GLU A 140 -24.72 -6.53 -43.04
C GLU A 140 -25.93 -6.75 -43.96
N GLY A 141 -26.92 -7.50 -43.47
CA GLY A 141 -28.17 -7.76 -44.20
C GLY A 141 -28.13 -8.98 -45.12
N ALA A 142 -27.02 -9.72 -45.17
CA ALA A 142 -26.95 -11.00 -45.89
C ALA A 142 -27.98 -12.03 -45.37
N GLU A 143 -28.45 -11.86 -44.14
CA GLU A 143 -29.42 -12.72 -43.47
C GLU A 143 -30.88 -12.36 -43.78
N ARG A 144 -31.16 -11.22 -44.43
CA ARG A 144 -32.53 -10.69 -44.58
C ARG A 144 -33.44 -11.60 -45.40
N ASP A 145 -32.89 -12.26 -46.42
CA ASP A 145 -33.70 -13.00 -47.39
C ASP A 145 -34.01 -14.43 -46.93
N ARG A 146 -33.01 -15.13 -46.38
CA ARG A 146 -33.10 -16.57 -46.05
C ARG A 146 -32.69 -16.92 -44.62
N GLY A 147 -32.47 -15.92 -43.77
CA GLY A 147 -32.05 -16.10 -42.38
C GLY A 147 -30.54 -16.29 -42.22
N PRO A 148 -30.05 -16.18 -40.97
CA PRO A 148 -28.63 -16.36 -40.65
C PRO A 148 -28.13 -17.80 -40.80
N GLU A 149 -29.01 -18.81 -40.67
CA GLU A 149 -28.69 -20.23 -40.84
C GLU A 149 -28.23 -20.52 -42.26
N TYR A 150 -28.98 -20.01 -43.25
CA TYR A 150 -28.63 -20.15 -44.67
C TYR A 150 -27.26 -19.54 -44.99
N VAL A 151 -26.96 -18.37 -44.41
CA VAL A 151 -25.65 -17.71 -44.59
C VAL A 151 -24.51 -18.61 -44.09
N PHE A 152 -24.70 -19.24 -42.93
CA PHE A 152 -23.69 -20.13 -42.36
C PHE A 152 -23.54 -21.41 -43.19
N GLU A 153 -24.64 -22.02 -43.64
CA GLU A 153 -24.61 -23.20 -44.52
C GLU A 153 -23.89 -22.89 -45.84
N GLN A 154 -24.15 -21.72 -46.44
CA GLN A 154 -23.47 -21.28 -47.65
C GLN A 154 -21.96 -21.10 -47.42
N ILE A 155 -21.56 -20.50 -46.30
CA ILE A 155 -20.15 -20.39 -45.92
C ILE A 155 -19.51 -21.78 -45.78
N LEU A 156 -20.20 -22.73 -45.15
CA LEU A 156 -19.70 -24.10 -45.02
C LEU A 156 -19.58 -24.81 -46.38
N ALA A 157 -20.57 -24.66 -47.26
CA ALA A 157 -20.55 -25.29 -48.59
C ALA A 157 -19.47 -24.69 -49.50
N GLU A 158 -19.32 -23.36 -49.52
CA GLU A 158 -18.31 -22.65 -50.30
C GLU A 158 -16.90 -22.98 -49.80
N ASN A 159 -16.73 -23.10 -48.48
CA ASN A 159 -15.38 -23.22 -47.91
C ASN A 159 -14.94 -24.64 -47.60
N PHE A 160 -15.86 -25.48 -47.14
CA PHE A 160 -15.58 -26.78 -46.55
C PHE A 160 -16.54 -27.84 -47.15
N PRO A 161 -16.40 -28.18 -48.45
CA PRO A 161 -17.34 -29.07 -49.12
C PRO A 161 -17.47 -30.46 -48.46
N ASN A 162 -16.43 -30.92 -47.76
CA ASN A 162 -16.46 -32.16 -47.00
C ASN A 162 -17.33 -32.06 -45.73
N LEU A 163 -17.33 -30.90 -45.05
CA LEU A 163 -18.16 -30.63 -43.88
C LEU A 163 -19.60 -30.26 -44.26
N GLY A 164 -19.80 -29.60 -45.41
CA GLY A 164 -21.13 -29.27 -45.93
C GLY A 164 -21.95 -30.48 -46.38
N ARG A 165 -21.30 -31.61 -46.71
CA ARG A 165 -21.97 -32.88 -47.02
C ARG A 165 -22.26 -33.74 -45.77
N GLU A 166 -21.49 -33.56 -44.71
CA GLU A 166 -21.79 -34.12 -43.39
C GLU A 166 -22.98 -33.34 -42.78
N THR A 167 -24.21 -33.79 -43.03
CA THR A 167 -25.47 -33.22 -42.49
C THR A 167 -25.60 -33.27 -40.96
N GLY A 168 -24.50 -33.49 -40.23
CA GLY A 168 -24.47 -33.64 -38.78
C GLY A 168 -24.19 -32.36 -37.98
N ILE A 169 -23.83 -31.24 -38.63
CA ILE A 169 -23.55 -29.98 -37.92
C ILE A 169 -24.87 -29.31 -37.54
N GLN A 170 -25.26 -29.43 -36.28
CA GLN A 170 -26.48 -28.81 -35.75
C GLN A 170 -26.19 -27.42 -35.17
N ILE A 171 -26.97 -26.44 -35.61
CA ILE A 171 -26.94 -25.05 -35.15
C ILE A 171 -28.04 -24.88 -34.09
N GLN A 172 -27.73 -24.24 -32.97
CA GLN A 172 -28.73 -23.86 -31.97
C GLN A 172 -29.27 -22.45 -32.20
N GLU A 173 -28.37 -21.51 -32.50
CA GLU A 173 -28.71 -20.10 -32.61
C GLU A 173 -27.65 -19.36 -33.42
N ILE A 174 -28.06 -18.38 -34.22
CA ILE A 174 -27.14 -17.45 -34.88
C ILE A 174 -27.64 -16.03 -34.71
N GLU A 175 -26.77 -15.17 -34.18
CA GLU A 175 -27.09 -13.77 -33.96
C GLU A 175 -25.95 -12.81 -34.30
N ARG A 176 -26.29 -11.55 -34.62
CA ARG A 176 -25.31 -10.47 -34.78
C ARG A 176 -24.96 -9.89 -33.43
N SER A 177 -23.66 -9.77 -33.16
CA SER A 177 -23.15 -9.12 -31.94
C SER A 177 -22.32 -7.87 -32.27
N PRO A 178 -22.64 -6.70 -31.68
CA PRO A 178 -23.75 -6.42 -30.75
C PRO A 178 -25.14 -6.35 -31.45
N PRO A 179 -26.26 -6.47 -30.70
CA PRO A 179 -27.61 -6.50 -31.29
C PRO A 179 -27.99 -5.22 -32.05
N LYS A 180 -27.52 -4.05 -31.58
CA LYS A 180 -27.77 -2.76 -32.21
C LYS A 180 -26.69 -2.41 -33.23
N ILE A 181 -27.09 -1.90 -34.38
CA ILE A 181 -26.17 -1.36 -35.40
C ILE A 181 -25.64 -0.02 -34.90
N ASN A 182 -24.31 0.13 -34.88
CA ASN A 182 -23.66 1.41 -34.64
C ASN A 182 -23.37 2.09 -35.98
N LYS A 183 -24.03 3.23 -36.25
CA LYS A 183 -23.87 4.00 -37.51
C LYS A 183 -22.45 4.56 -37.70
N ASN A 184 -21.68 4.71 -36.63
CA ASN A 184 -20.31 5.24 -36.68
C ASN A 184 -19.26 4.16 -37.03
N ARG A 185 -19.67 2.89 -37.13
CA ARG A 185 -18.77 1.77 -37.42
C ARG A 185 -18.91 1.35 -38.89
N SER A 186 -17.84 1.48 -39.66
CA SER A 186 -17.80 1.08 -41.08
C SER A 186 -17.70 -0.43 -41.30
N THR A 187 -17.18 -1.17 -40.31
CA THR A 187 -17.05 -2.64 -40.41
C THR A 187 -18.36 -3.34 -40.05
N PRO A 188 -18.78 -4.39 -40.77
CA PRO A 188 -19.93 -5.21 -40.39
C PRO A 188 -19.79 -5.79 -38.97
N ARG A 189 -20.92 -5.97 -38.27
CA ARG A 189 -20.95 -6.66 -36.99
C ARG A 189 -20.55 -8.13 -37.15
N HIS A 190 -20.14 -8.76 -36.06
CA HIS A 190 -19.79 -10.17 -36.13
C HIS A 190 -21.05 -11.02 -36.01
N LEU A 191 -21.06 -12.21 -36.63
CA LEU A 191 -22.06 -13.23 -36.36
C LEU A 191 -21.51 -14.19 -35.30
N ILE A 192 -22.32 -14.48 -34.28
CA ILE A 192 -22.06 -15.51 -33.29
C ILE A 192 -22.93 -16.70 -33.65
N VAL A 193 -22.29 -17.83 -33.93
CA VAL A 193 -22.96 -19.10 -34.28
C VAL A 193 -22.79 -20.04 -33.10
N LYS A 194 -23.89 -20.38 -32.44
CA LYS A 194 -23.92 -21.37 -31.35
C LYS A 194 -24.23 -22.73 -31.93
N LEU A 195 -23.27 -23.65 -31.83
CA LEU A 195 -23.44 -25.03 -32.30
C LEU A 195 -23.99 -25.93 -31.18
N ALA A 196 -24.62 -27.04 -31.56
CA ALA A 196 -25.09 -28.04 -30.60
C ALA A 196 -23.93 -28.74 -29.88
N ASN A 197 -22.82 -28.98 -30.60
CA ASN A 197 -21.66 -29.72 -30.10
C ASN A 197 -20.36 -28.90 -30.23
N SER A 198 -19.51 -28.98 -29.20
CA SER A 198 -18.17 -28.36 -29.26
C SER A 198 -17.22 -29.08 -30.22
N LYS A 199 -17.47 -30.36 -30.52
CA LYS A 199 -16.69 -31.13 -31.50
C LYS A 199 -16.81 -30.53 -32.91
N ASP A 200 -18.01 -30.11 -33.29
CA ASP A 200 -18.26 -29.51 -34.61
C ASP A 200 -17.56 -28.15 -34.73
N LYS A 201 -17.59 -27.34 -33.65
CA LYS A 201 -16.78 -26.11 -33.55
C LYS A 201 -15.30 -26.38 -33.81
N GLU A 202 -14.73 -27.40 -33.17
CA GLU A 202 -13.30 -27.74 -33.33
C GLU A 202 -12.98 -28.21 -34.75
N LYS A 203 -13.83 -29.03 -35.37
CA LYS A 203 -13.70 -29.46 -36.77
C LYS A 203 -13.67 -28.25 -37.72
N ILE A 204 -14.62 -27.33 -37.58
CA ILE A 204 -14.71 -26.12 -38.43
C ILE A 204 -13.49 -25.23 -38.22
N LEU A 205 -13.08 -24.98 -36.98
CA LEU A 205 -11.88 -24.17 -36.71
C LEU A 205 -10.60 -24.81 -37.24
N LYS A 206 -10.50 -26.15 -37.24
CA LYS A 206 -9.37 -26.86 -37.84
C LYS A 206 -9.36 -26.68 -39.36
N ALA A 207 -10.48 -26.97 -40.03
CA ALA A 207 -10.61 -26.79 -41.47
C ALA A 207 -10.35 -25.34 -41.91
N ALA A 208 -10.82 -24.37 -41.13
CA ALA A 208 -10.57 -22.95 -41.36
C ALA A 208 -9.08 -22.59 -41.33
N ARG A 209 -8.32 -23.14 -40.36
CA ARG A 209 -6.87 -22.93 -40.26
C ARG A 209 -6.11 -23.57 -41.41
N ASP A 210 -6.52 -24.78 -41.82
CA ASP A 210 -5.88 -25.53 -42.90
C ASP A 210 -6.05 -24.82 -44.26
N LYS A 211 -7.24 -24.24 -44.51
CA LYS A 211 -7.56 -23.54 -45.76
C LYS A 211 -6.90 -22.15 -45.88
N LYS A 212 -6.57 -21.50 -44.76
CA LYS A 212 -5.96 -20.14 -44.61
C LYS A 212 -6.76 -18.96 -45.17
N SER A 213 -7.52 -19.12 -46.25
CA SER A 213 -8.39 -18.08 -46.84
C SER A 213 -9.82 -18.59 -46.94
N LEU A 214 -10.76 -17.80 -46.40
CA LEU A 214 -12.18 -18.11 -46.40
C LEU A 214 -12.93 -17.01 -47.14
N THR A 215 -13.88 -17.39 -47.97
CA THR A 215 -14.68 -16.46 -48.78
C THR A 215 -16.17 -16.65 -48.55
N PHE A 216 -16.94 -15.58 -48.73
CA PHE A 216 -18.39 -15.62 -48.78
C PHE A 216 -18.84 -14.63 -49.85
N MET A 217 -19.51 -15.13 -50.90
CA MET A 217 -19.93 -14.29 -52.04
C MET A 217 -18.77 -13.45 -52.63
N GLY A 218 -17.58 -14.07 -52.74
CA GLY A 218 -16.37 -13.41 -53.24
C GLY A 218 -15.67 -12.45 -52.27
N ARG A 219 -16.17 -12.28 -51.04
CA ARG A 219 -15.52 -11.44 -50.00
C ARG A 219 -14.76 -12.28 -48.99
N SER A 220 -13.60 -11.81 -48.54
CA SER A 220 -12.83 -12.51 -47.52
C SER A 220 -13.51 -12.43 -46.15
N ILE A 221 -13.63 -13.58 -45.48
CA ILE A 221 -14.17 -13.68 -44.12
C ILE A 221 -13.16 -14.35 -43.18
N ARG A 222 -13.40 -14.23 -41.87
CA ARG A 222 -12.63 -14.97 -40.85
C ARG A 222 -13.56 -15.71 -39.90
N VAL A 223 -13.17 -16.93 -39.56
CA VAL A 223 -13.83 -17.76 -38.56
C VAL A 223 -12.89 -17.87 -37.37
N THR A 224 -13.36 -17.46 -36.19
CA THR A 224 -12.59 -17.51 -34.94
C THR A 224 -13.41 -18.16 -33.84
N ALA A 225 -12.75 -18.68 -32.81
CA ALA A 225 -13.45 -19.07 -31.58
C ALA A 225 -14.02 -17.82 -30.90
N ASP A 226 -15.24 -17.90 -30.40
CA ASP A 226 -15.76 -16.91 -29.45
C ASP A 226 -15.19 -17.22 -28.06
N LEU A 227 -14.48 -16.26 -27.48
CA LEU A 227 -13.77 -16.38 -26.20
C LEU A 227 -14.17 -15.21 -25.31
N SER A 228 -14.09 -15.38 -23.99
CA SER A 228 -14.19 -14.27 -23.05
C SER A 228 -13.07 -13.24 -23.26
N THR A 229 -13.28 -12.03 -22.75
CA THR A 229 -12.30 -10.93 -22.88
C THR A 229 -11.01 -11.28 -22.15
N GLU A 230 -11.14 -11.87 -20.97
CA GLU A 230 -10.07 -12.31 -20.08
C GLU A 230 -9.22 -13.39 -20.77
N THR A 231 -9.87 -14.40 -21.35
CA THR A 231 -9.18 -15.46 -22.10
C THR A 231 -8.54 -14.93 -23.38
N TRP A 232 -9.17 -13.96 -24.05
CA TRP A 232 -8.56 -13.30 -25.20
C TRP A 232 -7.31 -12.50 -24.81
N GLN A 233 -7.34 -11.78 -23.69
CA GLN A 233 -6.19 -11.05 -23.14
C GLN A 233 -5.06 -12.01 -22.74
N ALA A 234 -5.38 -13.11 -22.04
CA ALA A 234 -4.40 -14.13 -21.68
C ALA A 234 -3.71 -14.71 -22.93
N ARG A 235 -4.48 -15.00 -23.99
CA ARG A 235 -3.92 -15.43 -25.28
C ARG A 235 -3.06 -14.36 -25.96
N LYS A 236 -3.44 -13.09 -25.86
CA LYS A 236 -2.62 -11.98 -26.36
C LYS A 236 -1.28 -11.92 -25.61
N GLY A 237 -1.29 -12.18 -24.31
CA GLY A 237 -0.07 -12.34 -23.51
C GLY A 237 0.87 -13.44 -24.00
N TRP A 238 0.38 -14.43 -24.75
CA TRP A 238 1.26 -15.44 -25.33
C TRP A 238 1.89 -15.04 -26.66
N GLN A 239 1.47 -13.95 -27.31
CA GLN A 239 1.85 -13.65 -28.71
C GLN A 239 3.35 -13.50 -28.93
N ASP A 240 4.05 -12.75 -28.07
CA ASP A 240 5.49 -12.54 -28.22
C ASP A 240 6.28 -13.83 -28.02
N ILE A 241 5.93 -14.60 -26.99
CA ILE A 241 6.54 -15.90 -26.71
C ILE A 241 6.24 -16.87 -27.85
N PHE A 242 5.00 -16.92 -28.32
CA PHE A 242 4.58 -17.77 -29.41
C PHE A 242 5.40 -17.49 -30.68
N ARG A 243 5.64 -16.20 -31.00
CA ARG A 243 6.47 -15.80 -32.14
C ARG A 243 7.89 -16.37 -32.02
N VAL A 244 8.56 -16.14 -30.89
CA VAL A 244 9.92 -16.65 -30.63
C VAL A 244 9.98 -18.18 -30.71
N LEU A 245 9.04 -18.88 -30.08
CA LEU A 245 8.97 -20.34 -30.12
C LEU A 245 8.74 -20.88 -31.54
N ASN A 246 7.98 -20.15 -32.35
CA ASN A 246 7.70 -20.51 -33.73
C ASN A 246 8.94 -20.34 -34.62
N GLU A 247 9.72 -19.27 -34.43
CA GLU A 247 10.99 -19.03 -35.12
C GLU A 247 12.03 -20.13 -34.84
N LYS A 248 12.02 -20.69 -33.62
CA LYS A 248 12.89 -21.80 -33.21
C LYS A 248 12.31 -23.19 -33.54
N ASN A 249 11.26 -23.29 -34.35
CA ASN A 249 10.62 -24.55 -34.77
C ASN A 249 10.12 -25.45 -33.62
N MET A 250 9.78 -24.88 -32.46
CA MET A 250 9.28 -25.64 -31.30
C MET A 250 7.79 -26.01 -31.36
N GLN A 251 7.16 -25.84 -32.53
CA GLN A 251 5.75 -26.19 -32.79
C GLN A 251 4.78 -25.65 -31.72
N PRO A 252 4.79 -24.33 -31.42
CA PRO A 252 3.92 -23.78 -30.40
C PRO A 252 2.44 -23.88 -30.80
N ARG A 253 1.58 -24.12 -29.82
CA ARG A 253 0.13 -24.15 -29.94
C ARG A 253 -0.51 -23.47 -28.74
N ILE A 254 -1.54 -22.67 -28.98
CA ILE A 254 -2.37 -22.08 -27.92
C ILE A 254 -3.64 -22.91 -27.80
N LEU A 255 -3.71 -23.71 -26.75
CA LEU A 255 -4.82 -24.58 -26.43
C LEU A 255 -5.92 -23.82 -25.67
N TYR A 256 -7.12 -24.37 -25.69
CA TYR A 256 -8.22 -23.86 -24.90
C TYR A 256 -7.98 -24.07 -23.38
N PRO A 257 -8.36 -23.10 -22.52
CA PRO A 257 -8.86 -21.76 -22.86
C PRO A 257 -7.77 -20.78 -23.28
N ALA A 258 -6.61 -20.76 -22.61
CA ALA A 258 -5.46 -19.92 -22.94
C ALA A 258 -4.12 -20.56 -22.55
N ARG A 259 -3.95 -21.86 -22.78
CA ARG A 259 -2.72 -22.58 -22.40
C ARG A 259 -1.70 -22.56 -23.53
N LEU A 260 -0.46 -22.20 -23.25
CA LEU A 260 0.64 -22.30 -24.22
C LEU A 260 1.26 -23.69 -24.14
N SER A 261 1.34 -24.39 -25.27
CA SER A 261 2.05 -25.66 -25.38
C SER A 261 3.08 -25.61 -26.49
N PHE A 262 4.23 -26.25 -26.30
CA PHE A 262 5.27 -26.39 -27.32
C PHE A 262 6.08 -27.66 -27.08
N LYS A 263 6.78 -28.10 -28.12
CA LYS A 263 7.63 -29.29 -28.07
C LYS A 263 9.06 -28.89 -27.68
N MET A 264 9.59 -29.54 -26.65
CA MET A 264 10.97 -29.36 -26.19
C MET A 264 11.55 -30.71 -25.80
N GLU A 265 12.78 -31.03 -26.23
CA GLU A 265 13.46 -32.30 -25.91
C GLU A 265 12.62 -33.56 -26.28
N GLY A 266 11.74 -33.47 -27.29
CA GLY A 266 10.87 -34.58 -27.70
C GLY A 266 9.51 -34.62 -26.99
N GLU A 267 9.34 -33.92 -25.87
CA GLU A 267 8.10 -33.88 -25.09
C GLU A 267 7.26 -32.63 -25.36
N ILE A 268 5.93 -32.75 -25.26
CA ILE A 268 5.02 -31.60 -25.31
C ILE A 268 4.84 -31.08 -23.90
N LYS A 269 5.27 -29.84 -23.65
CA LYS A 269 5.02 -29.13 -22.38
C LYS A 269 3.86 -28.17 -22.58
N SER A 270 3.06 -27.97 -21.52
CA SER A 270 1.89 -27.09 -21.52
C SER A 270 1.85 -26.26 -20.25
N PHE A 271 1.58 -24.96 -20.38
CA PHE A 271 1.60 -23.98 -19.31
C PHE A 271 0.27 -23.23 -19.28
N GLN A 272 -0.31 -23.04 -18.09
CA GLN A 272 -1.58 -22.34 -17.92
C GLN A 272 -1.41 -20.82 -17.96
N ASP A 273 -0.35 -20.34 -17.31
CA ASP A 273 -0.03 -18.92 -17.18
C ASP A 273 1.46 -18.66 -17.39
N ARG A 274 1.82 -17.38 -17.42
CA ARG A 274 3.21 -16.93 -17.61
C ARG A 274 4.10 -17.24 -16.39
N GLN A 275 3.55 -17.37 -15.19
CA GLN A 275 4.32 -17.67 -13.98
C GLN A 275 4.82 -19.11 -14.00
N GLN A 276 3.96 -20.09 -14.31
CA GLN A 276 4.35 -21.48 -14.51
C GLN A 276 5.43 -21.62 -15.59
N LEU A 277 5.31 -20.87 -16.70
CA LEU A 277 6.36 -20.85 -17.72
C LEU A 277 7.67 -20.25 -17.15
N LYS A 278 7.60 -19.15 -16.40
CA LYS A 278 8.78 -18.48 -15.83
C LYS A 278 9.54 -19.40 -14.85
N GLU A 279 8.82 -20.11 -14.00
CA GLU A 279 9.39 -21.12 -13.09
C GLU A 279 10.09 -22.23 -13.89
N TYR A 280 9.45 -22.73 -14.94
CA TYR A 280 10.04 -23.75 -15.81
C TYR A 280 11.31 -23.26 -16.52
N VAL A 281 11.27 -22.05 -17.08
CA VAL A 281 12.41 -21.41 -17.77
C VAL A 281 13.60 -21.25 -16.84
N THR A 282 13.36 -20.95 -15.55
CA THR A 282 14.42 -20.79 -14.55
C THR A 282 15.21 -22.09 -14.35
N SER A 283 14.58 -23.25 -14.52
CA SER A 283 15.23 -24.56 -14.43
C SER A 283 15.88 -25.04 -15.75
N LYS A 284 15.70 -24.31 -16.86
CA LYS A 284 16.09 -24.73 -18.22
C LYS A 284 16.87 -23.62 -18.95
N PRO A 285 18.21 -23.56 -18.78
CA PRO A 285 19.06 -22.51 -19.37
C PRO A 285 18.91 -22.33 -20.88
N ALA A 286 18.81 -23.43 -21.64
CA ALA A 286 18.63 -23.38 -23.10
C ALA A 286 17.31 -22.68 -23.51
N LEU A 287 16.23 -22.89 -22.74
CA LEU A 287 14.95 -22.22 -22.98
C LEU A 287 15.02 -20.74 -22.58
N GLN A 288 15.79 -20.42 -21.55
CA GLN A 288 16.01 -19.04 -21.10
C GLN A 288 16.75 -18.20 -22.15
N GLU A 289 17.79 -18.74 -22.79
CA GLU A 289 18.48 -18.08 -23.90
C GLU A 289 17.54 -17.85 -25.09
N ILE A 290 16.77 -18.87 -25.46
CA ILE A 290 15.81 -18.76 -26.57
C ILE A 290 14.79 -17.65 -26.32
N LEU A 291 14.26 -17.54 -25.11
CA LEU A 291 13.22 -16.56 -24.77
C LEU A 291 13.76 -15.16 -24.47
N ARG A 292 15.07 -15.00 -24.25
CA ARG A 292 15.72 -13.69 -24.07
C ARG A 292 15.93 -12.94 -25.39
N GLY A 293 16.00 -13.67 -26.51
CA GLY A 293 16.23 -13.10 -27.84
C GLY A 293 17.72 -12.94 -28.12
#